data_AF-A0A4R8M2N6-F1
#
_entry.id   AF-A0A4R8M2N6-F1
#
_cell.length_a   1.000
_cell.length_b   1.000
_cell.length_c   1.000
_cell.angle_alpha   90.00
_cell.angle_beta   90.00
_cell.angle_gamma   90.00
#
_symmetry.space_group_name_H-M   'P 1'
#
loop_
_entity.id
_entity.type
_entity.pdbx_description
1 polymer ?
#
loop_
_entity_poly.entity_id
_entity_poly.type
_entity_poly.pdbx_seq_one_letter_code
_entity_poly.pdbx_strand_id
1 'polypeptide(L)' 'MSMTKLLKEGPKVVNIGVEQFYADLKTQKAEAVSMDWKPSAAGGDLLARLKKLRKGGN' A
#
# COMPACT_ATOMS: atom_id res chain seq x y z
N MET A 1 2.98 2.86 19.30
CA MET A 1 1.55 2.75 19.66
C MET A 1 1.29 1.35 20.20
N SER A 2 0.47 1.18 21.23
CA SER A 2 0.06 -0.16 21.68
C SER A 2 -1.03 -0.73 20.77
N MET A 3 -1.13 -2.05 20.66
CA MET A 3 -2.11 -2.74 19.82
C MET A 3 -3.54 -2.39 20.21
N THR A 4 -3.81 -2.25 21.51
CA THR A 4 -5.11 -1.85 22.06
C THR A 4 -5.51 -0.43 21.65
N LYS A 5 -4.53 0.49 21.60
CA LYS A 5 -4.76 1.88 21.14
C LYS A 5 -5.06 1.91 19.64
N LEU A 6 -4.36 1.10 18.85
CA LEU A 6 -4.61 0.97 17.41
C LEU A 6 -5.99 0.37 17.08
N LEU A 7 -6.55 -0.49 17.94
CA LEU A 7 -7.88 -1.06 17.71
C LEU A 7 -9.01 -0.12 18.16
N LYS A 8 -8.77 0.72 19.17
CA LYS A 8 -9.77 1.66 19.70
C LYS A 8 -9.77 3.02 19.01
N GLU A 9 -8.59 3.54 18.70
CA GLU A 9 -8.35 4.87 18.14
C GLU A 9 -7.68 4.78 16.77
N GLY A 10 -7.74 3.61 16.12
CA GLY A 10 -6.93 3.24 14.97
C GLY A 10 -6.94 4.20 13.80
N PRO A 11 -5.94 4.09 12.90
CA PRO A 11 -5.93 4.88 11.69
C PRO A 11 -7.25 4.67 10.96
N LYS A 12 -7.90 5.78 10.60
CA LYS A 12 -9.17 5.77 9.88
C LYS A 12 -9.04 5.10 8.51
N VAL A 13 -7.81 5.03 7.98
CA VAL A 13 -7.51 4.39 6.70
C VAL A 13 -6.27 3.50 6.78
N VAL A 14 -6.38 2.28 6.28
CA VAL A 14 -5.24 1.40 6.01
C VAL A 14 -5.07 1.29 4.50
N ASN A 15 -4.02 1.90 3.96
CA ASN A 15 -3.70 1.80 2.53
C ASN A 15 -2.96 0.50 2.26
N ILE A 16 -3.50 -0.32 1.36
CA ILE A 16 -2.89 -1.56 0.88
C ILE A 16 -2.88 -1.47 -0.65
N GLY A 17 -1.78 -1.02 -1.22
CA GLY A 17 -1.68 -0.85 -2.67
C GLY A 17 -0.84 0.35 -3.09
N VAL A 18 -1.44 1.26 -3.86
CA VAL A 18 -0.72 2.35 -4.54
C VAL A 18 -0.24 3.38 -3.51
N GLU A 19 1.05 3.67 -3.52
CA GLU A 19 1.67 4.64 -2.61
C GLU A 19 1.12 6.06 -2.81
N GLN A 20 0.74 6.41 -4.05
CA GLN A 20 0.15 7.72 -4.36
C GLN A 20 -1.16 7.96 -3.59
N PHE A 21 -2.02 6.94 -3.43
CA PHE A 21 -3.24 7.08 -2.63
C PHE A 21 -2.92 7.40 -1.17
N TYR A 22 -1.87 6.80 -0.61
CA TYR A 22 -1.42 7.13 0.74
C TYR A 22 -0.88 8.57 0.81
N ALA A 23 -0.09 9.00 -0.18
CA ALA A 23 0.39 10.39 -0.25
C ALA A 23 -0.77 11.39 -0.28
N ASP A 24 -1.80 11.13 -1.09
CA ASP A 24 -2.99 11.97 -1.21
C ASP A 24 -3.74 12.06 0.13
N LEU A 25 -3.93 10.94 0.83
CA LEU A 25 -4.54 10.90 2.17
C LEU A 25 -3.75 11.74 3.19
N LYS A 26 -2.42 11.75 3.10
CA LYS A 26 -1.57 12.58 3.98
C LYS A 26 -1.74 14.07 3.69
N THR A 27 -1.94 14.47 2.43
CA THR A 27 -2.25 15.88 2.09
C THR A 27 -3.56 16.35 2.71
N GLN A 28 -4.54 15.45 2.81
CA GLN A 28 -5.83 15.70 3.44
C GLN A 28 -5.77 15.61 4.98
N LYS A 29 -4.57 15.40 5.55
CA LYS A 29 -4.33 15.21 6.99
C LYS A 29 -5.10 14.03 7.58
N ALA A 30 -5.46 13.04 6.77
CA ALA A 30 -6.10 11.84 7.26
C ALA A 30 -5.11 11.00 8.08
N GLU A 31 -5.60 10.43 9.19
CA GLU A 31 -4.86 9.42 9.94
C GLU A 31 -4.87 8.10 9.16
N ALA A 32 -3.83 7.91 8.36
CA ALA A 32 -3.63 6.74 7.54
C ALA A 32 -2.31 6.03 7.86
N VAL A 33 -2.28 4.72 7.65
CA VAL A 33 -1.06 3.90 7.62
C VAL A 33 -0.98 3.16 6.29
N SER A 34 0.22 3.00 5.73
CA SER A 34 0.43 2.22 4.51
C SER A 34 1.09 0.89 4.84
N MET A 35 0.53 -0.19 4.32
CA MET A 35 1.09 -1.54 4.45
C MET A 35 1.83 -1.92 3.18
N ASP A 36 3.12 -2.28 3.30
CA ASP A 36 3.88 -2.87 2.19
C ASP A 36 3.40 -4.31 1.95
N TRP A 37 2.36 -4.43 1.14
CA TRP A 37 1.78 -5.71 0.78
C TRP A 37 2.36 -6.22 -0.54
N LYS A 38 2.75 -7.49 -0.55
CA LYS A 38 3.21 -8.21 -1.73
C LYS A 38 2.41 -9.50 -1.85
N PRO A 39 1.95 -9.87 -3.06
CA PRO A 39 1.27 -11.15 -3.25
C PRO A 39 2.23 -12.29 -2.90
N SER A 40 1.71 -13.41 -2.38
CA SER A 40 2.53 -14.58 -2.03
C SER A 40 3.35 -15.11 -3.21
N ALA A 41 2.83 -14.97 -4.43
CA ALA A 41 3.52 -15.31 -5.69
C ALA A 41 4.60 -14.29 -6.13
N ALA A 42 4.83 -13.21 -5.38
CA ALA A 42 5.80 -12.17 -5.72
C ALA A 42 7.26 -12.67 -5.74
N GLY A 43 7.56 -13.81 -5.11
CA GLY A 43 8.88 -14.44 -5.16
C GLY A 43 9.25 -15.05 -6.52
N GLY A 44 8.28 -15.20 -7.44
CA GLY A 44 8.51 -15.68 -8.79
C GLY A 44 8.75 -14.56 -9.82
N ASP A 45 8.87 -14.93 -11.10
CA ASP A 45 9.05 -14.00 -12.23
C ASP A 45 7.84 -13.09 -12.50
N LEU A 46 6.76 -13.20 -11.70
CA LEU A 46 5.54 -12.41 -11.84
C LEU A 46 5.82 -10.90 -11.80
N LEU A 47 6.59 -10.42 -10.81
CA LEU A 47 6.89 -9.00 -10.69
C LEU A 47 7.72 -8.48 -11.87
N ALA A 48 8.64 -9.29 -12.38
CA ALA A 48 9.45 -8.93 -13.54
C ALA A 48 8.61 -8.92 -14.83
N ARG A 49 7.69 -9.87 -15.01
CA ARG A 49 6.73 -9.90 -16.12
C ARG A 49 5.77 -8.71 -16.10
N LEU A 50 5.23 -8.38 -14.92
CA LEU A 50 4.37 -7.19 -14.76
C LEU A 50 5.14 -5.90 -15.09
N LYS A 51 6.41 -5.79 -14.66
CA LYS A 51 7.28 -4.66 -15.04
C LYS A 51 7.53 -4.58 -16.55
N LYS A 52 7.68 -5.72 -17.24
CA LYS A 52 7.81 -5.78 -18.70
C LYS A 52 6.53 -5.30 -19.40
N LEU A 53 5.36 -5.77 -18.98
CA LEU A 53 4.07 -5.34 -19.53
C LEU A 53 3.87 -3.83 -19.35
N ARG A 54 4.19 -3.27 -18.17
CA ARG A 54 4.12 -1.83 -17.92
C ARG A 54 5.04 -1.00 -18.83
N LYS A 55 6.20 -1.54 -19.22
CA LYS A 55 7.16 -0.85 -20.11
C LYS A 55 6.82 -0.98 -21.60
N GLY A 56 5.98 -1.95 -21.98
CA GLY A 56 5.60 -2.21 -23.38
C GLY A 56 4.28 -1.57 -23.83
N GLY A 57 3.60 -0.83 -22.95
CA GLY A 57 2.44 -0.02 -23.32
C GLY A 57 2.90 1.33 -23.84
N ASN A 58 2.89 1.49 -25.16
CA ASN A 58 2.93 2.77 -25.86
C ASN A 58 1.51 3.34 -25.90
#